data_AF-A0AAE2SB72-F1
#
_entry.id   AF-A0AAE2SB72-F1
#
_cell.length_a   1.000
_cell.length_b   1.000
_cell.length_c   1.000
_cell.angle_alpha   90.00
_cell.angle_beta   90.00
_cell.angle_gamma   90.00
#
_symmetry.space_group_name_H-M   'P 1'
#
loop_
_entity.id
_entity.type
_entity.pdbx_description
1 polymer ?
#
loop_
_entity_poly.entity_id
_entity_poly.type
_entity_poly.pdbx_seq_one_letter_code
_entity_poly.pdbx_strand_id
1 'polypeptide(L)' 'MTIETIEAPLLSESEVRRKVFSKEARPSKESFARIRREMGVPHVKIGRKVFYQELPVREFFLNYRET' A
#
# COMPACT_ATOMS: atom_id res chain seq x y z
N MET A 1 -23.13 10.32 -16.11
CA MET A 1 -22.19 10.08 -14.99
C MET A 1 -20.78 10.21 -15.54
N THR A 2 -20.16 11.37 -15.34
CA THR A 2 -18.71 11.53 -15.56
C THR A 2 -18.00 10.71 -14.49
N ILE A 3 -17.33 9.64 -14.91
CA ILE A 3 -16.41 8.93 -14.02
C ILE A 3 -15.24 9.88 -13.86
N GLU A 4 -15.22 10.63 -12.76
CA GLU A 4 -14.04 11.39 -12.38
C GLU A 4 -12.92 10.39 -12.15
N THR A 5 -11.99 10.31 -13.11
CA THR A 5 -10.78 9.53 -12.96
C THR A 5 -10.03 10.15 -11.80
N ILE A 6 -10.14 9.56 -10.61
CA ILE A 6 -9.33 9.98 -9.47
C ILE A 6 -7.89 9.68 -9.86
N GLU A 7 -7.15 10.72 -10.28
CA GLU A 7 -5.70 10.66 -10.51
C GLU A 7 -5.01 10.52 -9.15
N ALA A 8 -5.24 9.38 -8.48
CA ALA A 8 -4.58 9.06 -7.24
C ALA A 8 -3.09 8.77 -7.57
N PRO A 9 -2.14 9.52 -7.01
CA PRO A 9 -0.73 9.32 -7.28
C PRO A 9 -0.32 7.90 -6.86
N LEU A 10 0.44 7.23 -7.73
CA LEU A 10 1.02 5.93 -7.45
C LEU A 10 2.18 6.07 -6.48
N LEU A 11 2.04 5.50 -5.29
CA LEU A 11 3.06 5.46 -4.26
C LEU A 11 3.96 4.24 -4.45
N SER A 12 5.26 4.42 -4.24
CA SER A 12 6.19 3.30 -4.14
C SER A 12 6.02 2.55 -2.80
N GLU A 13 6.53 1.33 -2.75
CA GLU A 13 6.55 0.52 -1.53
C GLU A 13 7.23 1.21 -0.34
N SER A 14 8.25 2.04 -0.61
CA SER A 14 8.95 2.76 0.46
C SER A 14 8.10 3.91 1.02
N GLU A 15 7.33 4.59 0.17
CA GLU A 15 6.42 5.66 0.58
C GLU A 15 5.26 5.11 1.40
N VAL A 16 4.64 4.03 0.93
CA VAL A 16 3.57 3.34 1.67
C VAL A 16 4.05 2.90 3.05
N ARG A 17 5.20 2.23 3.14
CA ARG A 17 5.78 1.81 4.43
C ARG A 17 6.02 2.98 5.38
N ARG A 18 6.36 4.16 4.84
CA ARG A 18 6.59 5.37 5.64
C ARG A 18 5.29 6.03 6.10
N LYS A 19 4.26 6.04 5.24
CA LYS A 19 2.95 6.62 5.53
C LYS A 19 2.12 5.76 6.48
N VAL A 20 2.08 4.45 6.26
CA VAL A 20 1.21 3.53 7.00
C VAL A 20 1.81 3.16 8.37
N PHE A 21 3.13 3.03 8.46
CA PHE A 21 3.79 2.57 9.69
C PHE A 21 4.65 3.68 10.31
N SER A 22 4.49 3.84 11.62
CA SER A 22 5.38 4.67 12.45
C SER A 22 6.82 4.16 12.34
N LYS A 23 7.81 5.01 12.67
CA LYS A 23 9.22 4.66 12.55
C LYS A 23 9.58 3.41 13.36
N GLU A 24 8.95 3.21 14.52
CA GLU A 24 9.18 2.10 15.44
C GLU A 24 8.53 0.80 14.96
N ALA A 25 7.34 0.87 14.35
CA ALA A 25 6.58 -0.29 13.90
C ALA A 25 6.75 -0.60 12.40
N ARG A 26 7.69 0.08 11.72
CA ARG A 26 7.85 -0.04 10.27
C ARG A 26 8.51 -1.38 9.91
N PRO A 27 7.80 -2.29 9.20
CA PRO A 27 8.39 -3.55 8.78
C PRO A 27 9.54 -3.32 7.79
N SER A 28 10.47 -4.27 7.67
CA SER A 28 11.50 -4.24 6.60
C SER A 28 10.85 -4.30 5.20
N LYS A 29 11.62 -4.05 4.14
CA LYS A 29 11.11 -4.19 2.76
C LYS A 29 10.63 -5.62 2.49
N GLU A 30 11.42 -6.62 2.90
CA GLU A 30 11.11 -8.03 2.69
C GLU A 30 9.88 -8.46 3.48
N SER A 31 9.79 -8.07 4.76
CA SER A 31 8.62 -8.35 5.58
C SER A 31 7.36 -7.69 5.01
N PHE A 32 7.45 -6.46 4.53
CA PHE A 32 6.33 -5.78 3.88
C PHE A 32 5.93 -6.45 2.57
N ALA A 33 6.90 -6.85 1.75
CA ALA A 33 6.64 -7.60 0.52
C ALA A 33 5.98 -8.95 0.78
N ARG A 34 6.32 -9.60 1.90
CA ARG A 34 5.67 -10.82 2.39
C ARG A 34 4.23 -10.54 2.81
N ILE A 35 4.00 -9.55 3.69
CA ILE A 35 2.65 -9.12 4.12
C ILE A 35 1.77 -8.84 2.89
N ARG A 36 2.27 -8.08 1.91
CA ARG A 36 1.53 -7.81 0.67
C ARG A 36 1.07 -9.08 -0.05
N ARG A 37 1.92 -10.11 -0.12
CA ARG A 37 1.62 -11.37 -0.81
C ARG A 37 0.65 -12.24 -0.02
N GLU A 38 0.88 -12.35 1.29
CA GLU A 38 0.05 -13.18 2.19
C GLU A 38 -1.34 -12.57 2.37
N MET A 39 -1.41 -11.25 2.52
CA MET A 39 -2.64 -10.52 2.82
C MET A 39 -3.36 -9.99 1.58
N GLY A 40 -2.79 -10.17 0.39
CA GLY A 40 -3.40 -9.72 -0.86
C GLY A 40 -3.55 -8.19 -0.97
N VAL A 41 -2.62 -7.42 -0.38
CA VAL A 41 -2.71 -5.94 -0.38
C VAL A 41 -2.83 -5.42 -1.82
N PRO A 42 -3.85 -4.59 -2.13
CA PRO A 42 -4.04 -4.04 -3.47
C PRO A 42 -2.81 -3.29 -3.96
N HIS A 43 -2.29 -3.69 -5.12
CA HIS A 43 -1.09 -3.08 -5.70
C HIS A 43 -1.08 -3.21 -7.23
N VAL A 44 -0.31 -2.34 -7.87
CA VAL A 44 -0.04 -2.36 -9.31
C VAL A 44 1.43 -2.73 -9.52
N LYS A 45 1.72 -3.62 -10.47
CA LYS A 45 3.09 -3.91 -10.90
C LYS A 45 3.39 -3.18 -12.20
N ILE A 46 4.47 -2.41 -12.21
CA ILE A 46 4.99 -1.76 -13.42
C ILE A 46 6.45 -2.19 -13.57
N GLY A 47 6.68 -3.09 -14.52
CA GLY A 47 7.96 -3.81 -14.65
C GLY A 47 8.29 -4.59 -13.38
N ARG A 48 9.48 -4.35 -12.80
CA ARG A 48 9.93 -4.98 -11.55
C ARG A 48 9.49 -4.24 -10.28
N LYS A 49 8.86 -3.07 -10.42
CA LYS A 49 8.48 -2.22 -9.30
C LYS A 49 7.01 -2.46 -8.91
N VAL A 50 6.75 -2.31 -7.63
CA VAL A 50 5.40 -2.39 -7.03
C VAL A 50 4.98 -1.00 -6.61
N PHE A 51 3.79 -0.63 -7.04
CA PHE A 51 3.16 0.65 -6.77
C PHE A 51 1.80 0.45 -6.12
N TYR A 52 1.31 1.47 -5.45
CA TYR A 52 0.10 1.42 -4.67
C TYR A 52 -0.70 2.69 -4.89
N GLN A 53 -2.02 2.53 -4.96
CA GLN A 53 -2.91 3.67 -4.81
C GLN A 53 -3.08 3.95 -3.32
N GLU A 54 -3.01 5.23 -2.94
CA GLU A 54 -2.98 5.63 -1.53
C GLU A 54 -4.24 5.23 -0.76
N LEU A 55 -5.43 5.51 -1.32
CA LEU A 55 -6.72 5.23 -0.67
C LEU A 55 -6.94 3.72 -0.42
N PRO A 56 -6.87 2.83 -1.42
CA PRO A 56 -7.07 1.39 -1.20
C PRO A 56 -6.12 0.79 -0.17
N VAL A 57 -4.86 1.23 -0.16
CA VAL A 57 -3.86 0.72 0.79
C VAL A 57 -4.12 1.24 2.19
N ARG A 58 -4.46 2.52 2.34
CA ARG A 58 -4.76 3.09 3.64
C ARG A 58 -5.98 2.41 4.26
N GLU A 59 -7.06 2.25 3.50
CA GLU A 59 -8.28 1.56 3.95
C GLU A 59 -7.98 0.11 4.34
N PHE A 60 -7.21 -0.61 3.53
CA PHE A 60 -6.79 -1.98 3.85
C PHE A 60 -6.11 -2.09 5.22
N PHE A 61 -5.14 -1.21 5.50
CA PHE A 61 -4.39 -1.26 6.75
C PHE A 61 -5.13 -0.67 7.95
N LEU A 62 -6.12 0.21 7.73
CA LEU A 62 -7.02 0.67 8.80
C LEU A 62 -7.94 -0.46 9.24
N ASN A 63 -8.61 -1.14 8.30
CA ASN A 63 -9.50 -2.27 8.59
C ASN A 63 -8.75 -3.44 9.25
N TYR A 64 -7.49 -3.65 8.88
CA TYR A 64 -6.63 -4.66 9.51
C TYR A 64 -6.34 -4.39 11.00
N ARG A 65 -6.34 -3.13 11.46
CA ARG A 65 -6.08 -2.81 12.88
C ARG A 65 -7.28 -3.06 13.80
N GLU A 66 -8.48 -3.22 13.24
CA GLU A 66 -9.73 -3.44 13.97
C GLU A 66 -10.11 -4.93 14.05
N THR A 67 -9.33 -5.81 13.43
CA THR A 67 -9.47 -7.28 13.48
C THR A 67 -8.41 -7.92 14.35
#